data_AF-A0AAT9GAC3-F1
#
_entry.id   AF-A0AAT9GAC3-F1
#
_cell.length_a   1.000
_cell.length_b   1.000
_cell.length_c   1.000
_cell.angle_alpha   90.00
_cell.angle_beta   90.00
_cell.angle_gamma   90.00
#
_symmetry.space_group_name_H-M   'P 1'
#
loop_
_entity.id
_entity.type
_entity.pdbx_description
1 polymer ?
#
loop_
_entity_poly.entity_id
_entity_poly.type
_entity_poly.pdbx_seq_one_letter_code
_entity_poly.pdbx_strand_id
1 'polypeptide(L)'
;MFSKYIVNIFLFIIMLILSSCSVYKAASNEGISVSDITKCQTKGCFLSHGMEIVDRHQEENGKYMETYRAMARKSGVNYLRAAGHGVLDVMTLGVWEVAGTPVEGAISNNRGYITARVTYPYKEADKFEKIEIYDANGKKVK
;
A
#
# COMPACT_ATOMS: atom_id res chain seq x y z
N MET A 1 -21.09 21.35 40.15
CA MET A 1 -20.46 20.01 40.25
C MET A 1 -20.80 19.14 39.03
N PHE A 2 -22.07 19.05 38.61
CA PHE A 2 -22.53 18.32 37.40
C PHE A 2 -21.80 18.66 36.09
N SER A 3 -21.50 19.94 35.83
CA SER A 3 -20.80 20.38 34.61
C SER A 3 -19.39 19.78 34.46
N LYS A 4 -18.65 19.55 35.57
CA LYS A 4 -17.30 18.95 35.52
C LYS A 4 -17.32 17.48 35.12
N TYR A 5 -18.34 16.73 35.55
CA TYR A 5 -18.52 15.33 35.17
C TYR A 5 -18.93 15.19 33.70
N ILE A 6 -19.81 16.08 33.21
CA ILE A 6 -20.21 16.10 31.80
C ILE A 6 -19.00 16.43 30.91
N VAL A 7 -18.17 17.41 31.29
CA VAL A 7 -16.94 17.74 30.56
C VAL A 7 -15.97 16.56 30.55
N ASN A 8 -15.76 15.88 31.69
CA ASN A 8 -14.88 14.70 31.76
C ASN A 8 -15.40 13.51 30.94
N ILE A 9 -16.70 13.25 30.96
CA ILE A 9 -17.33 12.20 30.14
C ILE A 9 -17.17 12.53 28.65
N PHE A 10 -17.38 13.79 28.27
CA PHE A 10 -17.21 14.22 26.88
C PHE A 10 -15.74 14.10 26.42
N LEU A 11 -14.78 14.46 27.27
CA LEU A 11 -13.35 14.30 27.00
C LEU A 11 -12.95 12.83 26.86
N PHE A 12 -13.53 11.95 27.67
CA PHE A 12 -13.31 10.51 27.59
C PHE A 12 -13.89 9.90 26.31
N ILE A 13 -15.08 10.33 25.89
CA ILE A 13 -15.69 9.90 24.62
C ILE A 13 -14.85 10.36 23.42
N ILE A 14 -14.29 11.57 23.45
CA ILE A 14 -13.40 12.07 22.39
C ILE A 14 -12.13 11.23 22.28
N MET A 15 -11.52 10.86 23.41
CA MET A 15 -10.34 9.97 23.44
C MET A 15 -10.63 8.60 22.79
N LEU A 16 -11.81 8.02 23.04
CA LEU A 16 -12.21 6.73 22.46
C LEU A 16 -12.46 6.78 20.95
N ILE A 17 -12.89 7.94 20.41
CA ILE A 17 -13.14 8.07 18.97
C ILE A 17 -11.81 8.20 18.20
N LEU A 18 -10.81 8.86 18.78
CA LEU A 18 -9.52 9.12 18.13
C LEU A 18 -8.67 7.85 17.93
N SER A 19 -8.74 6.88 18.85
CA SER A 19 -8.01 5.60 18.73
C SER A 19 -8.54 4.68 17.61
N SER A 20 -9.81 4.83 17.22
CA SER A 20 -10.43 3.99 16.19
C SER A 20 -9.83 4.19 14.78
N CYS A 21 -9.38 5.40 14.44
CA CYS A 21 -8.81 5.71 13.13
C CYS A 21 -7.44 5.04 12.90
N SER A 22 -6.65 4.91 13.96
CA SER A 22 -5.33 4.31 13.89
C SER A 22 -5.39 2.81 13.69
N VAL A 23 -6.25 2.11 14.44
CA VAL A 23 -6.48 0.66 14.29
C VAL A 23 -6.98 0.32 12.88
N TYR A 24 -7.88 1.14 12.32
CA TYR A 24 -8.32 0.99 10.94
C TYR A 24 -7.16 1.09 9.94
N LYS A 25 -6.30 2.10 10.11
CA LYS A 25 -5.10 2.26 9.29
C LYS A 25 -4.10 1.12 9.52
N ALA A 26 -4.06 0.57 10.73
CA ALA A 26 -3.25 -0.59 11.08
C ALA A 26 -3.70 -1.86 10.33
N ALA A 27 -5.02 -2.03 10.21
CA ALA A 27 -5.66 -3.13 9.49
C ALA A 27 -5.62 -2.99 7.96
N SER A 28 -5.49 -1.77 7.43
CA SER A 28 -5.44 -1.52 5.98
C SER A 28 -4.31 -2.29 5.29
N ASN A 29 -4.60 -2.83 4.10
CA ASN A 29 -3.65 -3.60 3.29
C ASN A 29 -3.44 -2.96 1.90
N GLU A 30 -3.15 -1.66 1.90
CA GLU A 30 -2.92 -0.90 0.66
C GLU A 30 -1.67 -1.38 -0.08
N GLY A 31 -1.70 -1.24 -1.41
CA GLY A 31 -0.64 -1.62 -2.33
C GLY A 31 -0.88 -2.96 -3.03
N ILE A 32 0.03 -3.30 -3.94
CA ILE A 32 -0.11 -4.42 -4.87
C ILE A 32 0.91 -5.51 -4.54
N SER A 33 0.56 -6.76 -4.77
CA SER A 33 1.51 -7.88 -4.66
C SER A 33 1.98 -8.35 -6.04
N VAL A 34 3.18 -8.92 -6.11
CA VAL A 34 3.71 -9.49 -7.35
C VAL A 34 2.78 -10.57 -7.92
N SER A 35 2.12 -11.35 -7.07
CA SER A 35 1.17 -12.40 -7.49
C SER A 35 -0.10 -11.85 -8.16
N ASP A 36 -0.54 -10.64 -7.80
CA ASP A 36 -1.73 -10.02 -8.40
C ASP A 36 -1.43 -9.61 -9.85
N ILE A 37 -0.26 -8.99 -10.07
CA ILE A 37 0.17 -8.49 -11.38
C ILE A 37 0.73 -9.59 -12.28
N THR A 38 1.22 -10.70 -11.72
CA THR A 38 1.75 -11.83 -12.50
C THR A 38 0.69 -12.46 -13.40
N LYS A 39 -0.58 -12.35 -13.01
CA LYS A 39 -1.75 -12.85 -13.75
C LYS A 39 -2.20 -11.90 -14.87
N CYS A 40 -1.73 -10.65 -14.87
CA CYS A 40 -2.11 -9.66 -15.87
C CYS A 40 -1.48 -9.95 -17.24
N GLN A 41 -2.29 -9.76 -18.29
CA GLN A 41 -1.89 -9.93 -19.70
C GLN A 41 -2.22 -8.72 -20.58
N THR A 42 -2.95 -7.74 -20.03
CA THR A 42 -3.40 -6.55 -20.76
C THR A 42 -3.11 -5.29 -19.96
N LYS A 43 -3.02 -4.18 -20.67
CA LYS A 43 -2.77 -2.86 -20.07
C LYS A 43 -3.84 -2.50 -19.03
N GLY A 44 -5.09 -2.77 -19.35
CA GLY A 44 -6.22 -2.53 -18.43
C GLY A 44 -6.08 -3.26 -17.10
N CYS A 45 -5.45 -4.43 -17.06
CA CYS A 45 -5.22 -5.18 -15.81
C CYS A 45 -4.22 -4.49 -14.88
N PHE A 46 -3.15 -3.87 -15.41
CA PHE A 46 -2.23 -3.11 -14.57
C PHE A 46 -2.85 -1.83 -14.04
N LEU A 47 -3.59 -1.12 -14.89
CA LEU A 47 -4.27 0.11 -14.50
C LEU A 47 -5.38 -0.16 -13.47
N SER A 48 -6.12 -1.28 -13.58
CA SER A 48 -7.16 -1.64 -12.62
C SER A 48 -6.63 -1.98 -11.23
N HIS A 49 -5.38 -2.45 -11.13
CA HIS A 49 -4.71 -2.66 -9.85
C HIS A 49 -4.09 -1.37 -9.28
N GLY A 50 -4.18 -0.25 -10.00
CA GLY A 50 -3.63 1.04 -9.57
C GLY A 50 -2.15 1.22 -9.89
N MET A 51 -1.63 0.54 -10.92
CA MET A 51 -0.28 0.83 -11.41
C MET A 51 -0.25 2.10 -12.27
N GLU A 52 0.79 2.89 -12.09
CA GLU A 52 1.03 4.12 -12.85
C GLU A 52 2.08 3.88 -13.94
N ILE A 53 1.94 4.58 -15.06
CA ILE A 53 2.91 4.51 -16.16
C ILE A 53 4.02 5.53 -15.88
N VAL A 54 5.25 5.02 -15.67
CA VAL A 54 6.42 5.86 -15.36
C VAL A 54 7.20 6.22 -16.62
N ASP A 55 7.21 5.33 -17.60
CA ASP A 55 7.94 5.55 -18.85
C ASP A 55 7.24 4.90 -20.04
N ARG A 56 7.35 5.55 -21.21
CA ARG A 56 6.83 5.10 -22.49
C ARG A 56 7.77 5.52 -23.60
N HIS A 57 8.29 4.55 -24.35
CA HIS A 57 9.12 4.84 -25.51
C HIS A 57 8.96 3.78 -26.59
N GLN A 58 9.24 4.19 -27.83
CA GLN A 58 9.28 3.30 -28.97
C GLN A 58 10.73 2.88 -29.19
N GLU A 59 10.97 1.58 -29.30
CA GLU A 59 12.30 1.05 -29.62
C GLU A 59 12.57 1.16 -31.12
N GLU A 60 13.86 1.22 -31.48
CA GLU A 60 14.33 1.30 -32.87
C GLU A 60 13.89 0.09 -33.73
N ASN A 61 13.59 -1.04 -33.08
CA ASN A 61 13.07 -2.25 -33.73
C ASN A 61 11.56 -2.19 -34.06
N GLY A 62 10.90 -1.04 -33.83
CA GLY A 62 9.47 -0.83 -34.07
C GLY A 62 8.57 -1.29 -32.92
N LYS A 63 9.11 -1.94 -31.89
CA LYS A 63 8.37 -2.34 -30.69
C LYS A 63 8.09 -1.15 -29.80
N TYR A 64 7.08 -1.29 -28.96
CA TYR A 64 6.66 -0.25 -28.05
C TYR A 64 6.81 -0.74 -26.61
N MET A 65 7.44 0.06 -25.75
CA MET A 65 7.71 -0.33 -24.36
C MET A 65 7.01 0.62 -23.40
N GLU A 66 6.37 0.05 -22.38
CA GLU A 66 5.81 0.80 -21.26
C GLU A 66 6.32 0.22 -19.94
N THR A 67 6.71 1.11 -19.03
CA THR A 67 7.10 0.74 -17.67
C THR A 67 6.03 1.20 -16.69
N TYR A 68 5.48 0.25 -15.94
CA TYR A 68 4.47 0.44 -14.92
C TYR A 68 5.09 0.33 -13.53
N ARG A 69 4.60 1.11 -12.58
CA ARG A 69 5.06 1.10 -11.19
C ARG A 69 3.88 1.19 -10.22
N ALA A 70 4.01 0.50 -9.09
CA ALA A 70 3.09 0.65 -7.98
C ALA A 70 3.79 0.41 -6.64
N MET A 71 3.22 0.96 -5.57
CA MET A 71 3.69 0.67 -4.22
C MET A 71 3.42 -0.79 -3.86
N ALA A 72 4.42 -1.45 -3.26
CA ALA A 72 4.24 -2.80 -2.77
C ALA A 72 3.23 -2.82 -1.60
N ARG A 73 2.46 -3.91 -1.54
CA ARG A 73 1.46 -4.15 -0.50
C ARG A 73 2.07 -4.12 0.91
N LYS A 74 1.30 -3.63 1.91
CA LYS A 74 1.64 -3.77 3.33
C LYS A 74 1.88 -5.24 3.69
N SER A 75 2.76 -5.52 4.65
CA SER A 75 3.04 -6.89 5.06
C SER A 75 1.74 -7.66 5.34
N GLY A 76 1.65 -8.95 4.99
CA GLY A 76 0.42 -9.73 5.14
C GLY A 76 -0.11 -9.89 6.57
N VAL A 77 0.60 -9.39 7.58
CA VAL A 77 0.25 -9.47 9.01
C VAL A 77 -0.60 -8.28 9.51
N ASN A 78 -1.40 -7.64 8.64
CA ASN A 78 -2.17 -6.44 9.00
C ASN A 78 -3.15 -6.66 10.16
N TYR A 79 -3.75 -7.84 10.27
CA TYR A 79 -4.60 -8.20 11.41
C TYR A 79 -3.81 -8.24 12.73
N LEU A 80 -2.61 -8.83 12.71
CA LEU A 80 -1.76 -8.89 13.88
C LEU A 80 -1.28 -7.49 14.26
N ARG A 81 -0.94 -6.65 13.27
CA ARG A 81 -0.56 -5.26 13.51
C ARG A 81 -1.73 -4.48 14.11
N ALA A 82 -2.95 -4.62 13.59
CA ALA A 82 -4.13 -3.97 14.14
C ALA A 82 -4.46 -4.43 15.57
N ALA A 83 -4.40 -5.73 15.84
CA ALA A 83 -4.62 -6.27 17.18
C ALA A 83 -3.54 -5.79 18.17
N GLY A 84 -2.26 -5.89 17.78
CA GLY A 84 -1.14 -5.41 18.58
C GLY A 84 -1.23 -3.91 18.86
N HIS A 85 -1.56 -3.13 17.83
CA HIS A 85 -1.76 -1.69 17.94
C HIS A 85 -2.87 -1.34 18.94
N GLY A 86 -4.06 -1.95 18.80
CA GLY A 86 -5.17 -1.71 19.72
C GLY A 86 -4.87 -2.12 21.17
N VAL A 87 -4.17 -3.24 21.37
CA VAL A 87 -3.76 -3.69 22.72
C VAL A 87 -2.76 -2.71 23.34
N LEU A 88 -1.75 -2.28 22.57
CA LEU A 88 -0.74 -1.34 23.04
C LEU A 88 -1.33 0.02 23.34
N ASP A 89 -2.31 0.46 22.54
CA ASP A 89 -2.99 1.71 22.78
C ASP A 89 -3.76 1.71 24.12
N VAL A 90 -4.49 0.63 24.42
CA VAL A 90 -5.17 0.45 25.72
C VAL A 90 -4.17 0.33 26.87
N MET A 91 -3.12 -0.49 26.73
CA MET A 91 -2.13 -0.72 27.79
C MET A 91 -1.30 0.52 28.12
N THR A 92 -1.09 1.39 27.15
CA THR A 92 -0.31 2.62 27.32
C THR A 92 -1.18 3.85 27.55
N LEU A 93 -2.50 3.68 27.74
CA LEU A 93 -3.46 4.76 27.94
C LEU A 93 -3.41 5.82 26.82
N GLY A 94 -3.21 5.41 25.56
CA GLY A 94 -3.13 6.33 24.42
C GLY A 94 -1.71 6.78 24.04
N VAL A 95 -0.67 6.44 24.83
CA VAL A 95 0.70 6.91 24.54
C VAL A 95 1.28 6.24 23.29
N TRP A 96 0.84 5.01 22.97
CA TRP A 96 1.23 4.31 21.74
C TRP A 96 0.85 5.09 20.48
N GLU A 97 -0.25 5.85 20.47
CA GLU A 97 -0.62 6.65 19.31
C GLU A 97 0.39 7.77 18.99
N VAL A 98 1.03 8.32 20.02
CA VAL A 98 1.97 9.44 19.87
C VAL A 98 3.37 8.93 19.54
N ALA A 99 3.79 7.81 20.13
CA ALA A 99 5.14 7.28 19.96
C ALA A 99 5.22 6.13 18.94
N GLY A 100 4.29 5.17 19.02
CA GLY A 100 4.26 3.96 18.21
C GLY A 100 3.73 4.20 16.80
N THR A 101 2.63 4.92 16.62
CA THR A 101 2.03 5.19 15.28
C THR A 101 3.03 5.85 14.31
N PRO A 102 3.85 6.84 14.70
CA PRO A 102 4.90 7.38 13.83
C PRO A 102 5.98 6.35 13.46
N VAL A 103 6.40 5.51 14.42
CA VAL A 103 7.39 4.45 14.20
C VAL A 103 6.85 3.39 13.23
N GLU A 104 5.62 2.93 13.46
CA GLU A 104 4.92 2.03 12.55
C GLU A 104 4.78 2.64 11.15
N GLY A 105 4.49 3.93 11.06
CA GLY A 105 4.42 4.70 9.82
C GLY A 105 5.75 4.75 9.08
N ALA A 106 6.86 5.00 9.79
CA ALA A 106 8.20 5.05 9.22
C ALA A 106 8.61 3.69 8.64
N ILE A 107 8.39 2.61 9.38
CA ILE A 107 8.65 1.23 8.91
C ILE A 107 7.76 0.90 7.72
N SER A 108 6.49 1.28 7.80
CA SER A 108 5.49 1.09 6.76
C SER A 108 5.78 1.86 5.47
N ASN A 109 6.49 2.97 5.49
CA ASN A 109 6.74 3.73 4.26
C ASN A 109 7.90 3.16 3.44
N ASN A 110 8.69 2.22 3.98
CA ASN A 110 9.85 1.64 3.32
C ASN A 110 9.55 0.36 2.51
N ARG A 111 8.36 0.26 1.91
CA ARG A 111 7.91 -0.97 1.21
C ARG A 111 8.42 -1.09 -0.23
N GLY A 112 9.10 -0.06 -0.73
CA GLY A 112 9.59 -0.03 -2.11
C GLY A 112 8.46 -0.06 -3.15
N TYR A 113 8.86 -0.28 -4.40
CA TYR A 113 7.94 -0.25 -5.54
C TYR A 113 8.13 -1.48 -6.41
N ILE A 114 7.01 -2.06 -6.83
CA ILE A 114 6.98 -3.12 -7.82
C ILE A 114 6.96 -2.46 -9.20
N THR A 115 7.80 -2.95 -10.10
CA THR A 115 7.93 -2.41 -11.45
C THR A 115 7.61 -3.51 -12.47
N ALA A 116 6.75 -3.23 -13.43
CA ALA A 116 6.47 -4.11 -14.54
C ALA A 116 6.87 -3.43 -15.84
N ARG A 117 7.84 -3.99 -16.55
CA ARG A 117 8.25 -3.56 -17.88
C ARG A 117 7.56 -4.45 -18.91
N VAL A 118 6.92 -3.82 -19.87
CA VAL A 118 6.06 -4.50 -20.83
C VAL A 118 6.47 -4.08 -22.22
N THR A 119 6.66 -5.05 -23.10
CA THR A 119 6.93 -4.82 -24.52
C THR A 119 5.71 -5.25 -25.33
N TYR A 120 5.28 -4.35 -26.20
CA TYR A 120 4.19 -4.50 -27.14
C TYR A 120 4.74 -4.60 -28.56
N PRO A 121 4.09 -5.38 -29.44
CA PRO A 121 4.51 -5.50 -30.83
C PRO A 121 4.32 -4.18 -31.61
N TYR A 122 3.34 -3.36 -31.21
CA TYR A 122 3.06 -2.02 -31.76
C TYR A 122 2.28 -1.19 -30.73
N LYS A 123 2.22 0.13 -30.92
CA LYS A 123 1.69 1.10 -29.95
C LYS A 123 0.23 0.87 -29.51
N GLU A 124 -0.59 0.35 -30.41
CA GLU A 124 -2.04 0.14 -30.19
C GLU A 124 -2.37 -1.29 -29.72
N ALA A 125 -1.35 -2.15 -29.55
CA ALA A 125 -1.57 -3.51 -29.08
C ALA A 125 -1.97 -3.52 -27.60
N ASP A 126 -3.05 -4.22 -27.26
CA ASP A 126 -3.47 -4.41 -25.86
C ASP A 126 -2.78 -5.61 -25.19
N LYS A 127 -2.36 -6.60 -26.00
CA LYS A 127 -1.66 -7.80 -25.54
C LYS A 127 -0.14 -7.61 -25.53
N PHE A 128 0.47 -8.14 -24.49
CA PHE A 128 1.91 -8.08 -24.29
C PHE A 128 2.63 -9.13 -25.14
N GLU A 129 3.74 -8.75 -25.76
CA GLU A 129 4.68 -9.69 -26.37
C GLU A 129 5.65 -10.22 -25.30
N LYS A 130 6.12 -9.34 -24.42
CA LYS A 130 7.03 -9.67 -23.32
C LYS A 130 6.63 -8.90 -22.06
N ILE A 131 6.73 -9.56 -20.92
CA ILE A 131 6.48 -8.99 -19.59
C ILE A 131 7.66 -9.31 -18.69
N GLU A 132 8.19 -8.30 -18.02
CA GLU A 132 9.24 -8.41 -17.03
C GLU A 132 8.80 -7.73 -15.74
N ILE A 133 8.66 -8.49 -14.66
CA ILE A 133 8.19 -8.01 -13.37
C ILE A 133 9.35 -8.03 -12.38
N TYR A 134 9.57 -6.91 -11.72
CA TYR A 134 10.57 -6.71 -10.70
C TYR A 134 9.89 -6.46 -9.35
N ASP A 135 10.35 -7.15 -8.31
CA ASP A 135 9.88 -6.92 -6.95
C ASP A 135 10.42 -5.61 -6.36
N ALA A 136 10.02 -5.29 -5.13
CA ALA A 136 10.46 -4.11 -4.41
C ALA A 136 11.99 -4.04 -4.17
N ASN A 137 12.70 -5.16 -4.31
CA ASN A 137 14.15 -5.27 -4.18
C ASN A 137 14.87 -5.21 -5.54
N GLY A 138 14.14 -5.05 -6.65
CA GLY A 138 14.69 -5.06 -8.00
C GLY A 138 14.99 -6.47 -8.54
N LYS A 139 14.56 -7.54 -7.86
CA LYS A 139 14.71 -8.90 -8.35
C LYS A 139 13.64 -9.20 -9.39
N LYS A 140 14.06 -9.71 -10.55
CA LYS A 140 13.15 -10.20 -11.59
C LYS A 140 12.42 -11.46 -11.11
N VAL A 141 11.09 -11.44 -11.18
CA VAL A 141 10.21 -12.53 -10.75
C VAL A 141 9.52 -13.22 -11.93
N LYS A 142 9.37 -12.49 -13.05
CA LYS A 142 8.84 -12.96 -14.33
C LYS A 142 9.51 -12.15 -15.43
#